data_AF-A0AB35BLI8-F1
#
_entry.id   AF-A0AB35BLI8-F1
#
_cell.length_a   1.000
_cell.length_b   1.000
_cell.length_c   1.000
_cell.angle_alpha   90.00
_cell.angle_beta   90.00
_cell.angle_gamma   90.00
#
_symmetry.space_group_name_H-M   'P 1'
#
loop_
_entity.id
_entity.type
_entity.pdbx_description
1 polymer ?
#
loop_
_entity_poly.entity_id
_entity_poly.type
_entity_poly.pdbx_seq_one_letter_code
_entity_poly.pdbx_strand_id
1 'polypeptide(L)'
;MTRFDEMRADLEIPQAALSSRLKGLVDEELLERRPYQEEGSRTRDEYVLTPKGRALLPALIALMQWGDRYASTGGALRFHHARCGGTVTSRLVCDCGHLAEPADLVAIATEDADIAADGSR
;
A
#
# COMPACT_ATOMS: atom_id res chain seq x y z
N MET A 1 -12.02 -0.33 -7.90
CA MET A 1 -12.67 -1.01 -6.78
C MET A 1 -12.38 -0.24 -5.50
N THR A 2 -13.36 0.50 -4.98
CA THR A 2 -13.23 1.31 -3.73
C THR A 2 -14.36 1.02 -2.75
N ARG A 3 -15.34 0.20 -3.12
CA ARG A 3 -16.56 -0.03 -2.36
C ARG A 3 -16.54 -1.38 -1.64
N PHE A 4 -17.16 -1.44 -0.46
CA PHE A 4 -17.17 -2.65 0.37
C PHE A 4 -17.79 -3.86 -0.33
N ASP A 5 -18.94 -3.68 -1.00
CA ASP A 5 -19.62 -4.79 -1.67
C ASP A 5 -18.82 -5.33 -2.87
N GLU A 6 -18.10 -4.47 -3.59
CA GLU A 6 -17.18 -4.89 -4.66
C GLU A 6 -16.03 -5.72 -4.07
N MET A 7 -15.39 -5.20 -3.02
CA MET A 7 -14.31 -5.92 -2.34
C MET A 7 -14.78 -7.27 -1.77
N ARG A 8 -15.99 -7.35 -1.22
CA ARG A 8 -16.56 -8.61 -0.71
C ARG A 8 -16.86 -9.60 -1.84
N ALA A 9 -17.28 -9.11 -3.00
CA ALA A 9 -17.59 -9.98 -4.14
C ALA A 9 -16.30 -10.54 -4.79
N ASP A 10 -15.21 -9.76 -4.77
CA ASP A 10 -13.94 -10.11 -5.39
C ASP A 10 -13.01 -10.88 -4.45
N LEU A 11 -12.99 -10.52 -3.16
CA LEU A 11 -12.17 -11.16 -2.15
C LEU A 11 -12.96 -12.29 -1.49
N GLU A 12 -12.53 -13.54 -1.67
CA GLU A 12 -13.12 -14.73 -1.02
C GLU A 12 -12.82 -14.79 0.50
N ILE A 13 -13.08 -13.69 1.22
CA ILE A 13 -12.85 -13.55 2.66
C ILE A 13 -14.15 -13.29 3.42
N PRO A 14 -14.27 -13.78 4.67
CA PRO A 14 -15.45 -13.51 5.48
C PRO A 14 -15.70 -12.01 5.71
N GLN A 15 -16.97 -11.60 5.71
CA GLN A 15 -17.37 -10.19 5.88
C GLN A 15 -16.76 -9.53 7.13
N ALA A 16 -16.78 -10.23 8.27
CA ALA A 16 -16.20 -9.73 9.52
C ALA A 16 -14.67 -9.49 9.39
N ALA A 17 -13.99 -10.37 8.66
CA ALA A 17 -12.55 -10.30 8.44
C ALA A 17 -12.17 -9.16 7.48
N LEU A 18 -12.98 -8.90 6.44
CA LEU A 18 -12.81 -7.73 5.57
C LEU A 18 -13.06 -6.43 6.35
N SER A 19 -14.15 -6.36 7.12
CA SER A 19 -14.50 -5.19 7.91
C SER A 19 -13.41 -4.85 8.94
N SER A 20 -12.88 -5.84 9.65
CA SER A 20 -11.78 -5.65 10.60
C SER A 20 -10.51 -5.13 9.93
N ARG A 21 -10.16 -5.66 8.75
CA ARG A 21 -8.97 -5.21 8.00
C ARG A 21 -9.12 -3.78 7.50
N LEU A 22 -10.25 -3.44 6.89
CA LEU A 22 -10.53 -2.08 6.42
C LEU A 22 -10.55 -1.09 7.59
N LYS A 23 -11.13 -1.48 8.73
CA LYS A 23 -11.06 -0.66 9.94
C LYS A 23 -9.62 -0.40 10.37
N GLY A 24 -8.79 -1.44 10.45
CA GLY A 24 -7.37 -1.28 10.80
C GLY A 24 -6.62 -0.37 9.83
N LEU A 25 -6.85 -0.51 8.52
CA LEU A 25 -6.24 0.36 7.51
C LEU A 25 -6.70 1.82 7.62
N VAL A 26 -7.93 2.06 8.07
CA VAL A 26 -8.44 3.43 8.33
C VAL A 26 -7.87 3.98 9.63
N ASP A 27 -7.83 3.17 10.69
CA ASP A 27 -7.28 3.55 11.99
C ASP A 27 -5.77 3.91 11.85
N GLU A 28 -5.05 3.23 10.95
CA GLU A 28 -3.66 3.52 10.58
C GLU A 28 -3.51 4.62 9.51
N GLU A 29 -4.59 5.31 9.13
CA GLU A 29 -4.62 6.41 8.16
C GLU A 29 -4.06 6.03 6.77
N LEU A 30 -4.06 4.73 6.42
CA LEU A 30 -3.70 4.25 5.08
C LEU A 30 -4.88 4.38 4.12
N LEU A 31 -6.09 4.26 4.66
CA LEU A 31 -7.35 4.51 3.96
C LEU A 31 -8.15 5.59 4.68
N GLU A 32 -8.99 6.30 3.94
CA GLU A 32 -10.03 7.16 4.49
C GLU A 32 -11.40 6.71 3.97
N ARG A 33 -12.43 6.87 4.80
CA ARG A 33 -13.83 6.64 4.40
C ARG A 33 -14.40 7.93 3.83
N ARG A 34 -14.91 7.88 2.60
CA ARG A 34 -15.59 9.01 1.98
C ARG A 34 -17.03 8.64 1.67
N PRO A 35 -18.02 9.47 2.06
CA PRO A 35 -19.39 9.25 1.68
C PRO A 35 -19.53 9.45 0.17
N TYR A 36 -20.32 8.58 -0.43
CA TYR A 36 -20.63 8.55 -1.84
C TYR A 36 -22.11 8.20 -2.03
N GLN A 37 -22.71 8.74 -3.08
CA GLN A 37 -24.11 8.51 -3.40
C GLN A 37 -24.26 8.39 -4.92
N GLU A 38 -24.75 7.23 -5.38
CA GLU A 38 -25.23 7.11 -6.76
C GLU A 38 -26.59 7.79 -6.87
N GLU A 39 -26.88 8.37 -8.02
CA GLU A 39 -28.14 9.06 -8.28
C GLU A 39 -29.34 8.14 -7.99
N GLY A 40 -30.22 8.56 -7.07
CA GLY A 40 -31.38 7.78 -6.63
C GLY A 40 -31.11 6.69 -5.57
N SER A 41 -29.88 6.55 -5.07
CA SER A 41 -29.50 5.55 -4.06
C SER A 41 -29.28 6.14 -2.66
N ARG A 42 -29.18 5.27 -1.65
CA ARG A 42 -28.76 5.66 -0.28
C ARG A 42 -27.27 5.97 -0.25
N THR A 43 -26.86 6.95 0.57
CA THR A 43 -25.46 7.24 0.85
C THR A 43 -24.74 6.00 1.39
N ARG A 44 -23.58 5.71 0.82
CA ARG A 44 -22.67 4.62 1.19
C ARG A 44 -21.26 5.18 1.34
N ASP A 45 -20.35 4.41 1.90
CA ASP A 45 -18.94 4.81 1.96
C ASP A 45 -18.10 4.06 0.94
N GLU A 46 -17.13 4.79 0.39
CA GLU A 46 -15.98 4.22 -0.30
C GLU A 46 -14.71 4.37 0.56
N TYR A 47 -13.74 3.49 0.32
CA TYR A 47 -12.44 3.49 0.96
C TYR A 47 -11.40 3.92 -0.07
N VAL A 48 -10.74 5.04 0.17
CA VAL A 48 -9.74 5.59 -0.76
C VAL A 48 -8.38 5.71 -0.09
N LEU A 49 -7.32 5.52 -0.88
CA LEU A 49 -5.94 5.62 -0.39
C LEU A 49 -5.57 7.07 -0.06
N THR A 50 -5.10 7.26 1.16
CA THR A 50 -4.46 8.51 1.61
C THR A 50 -3.06 8.65 1.00
N PRO A 51 -2.39 9.81 1.14
CA PRO A 51 -0.98 9.93 0.78
C PRO A 51 -0.09 8.89 1.48
N LYS A 52 -0.33 8.61 2.78
CA LYS A 52 0.37 7.58 3.56
C LYS A 52 0.16 6.18 2.95
N GLY A 53 -1.09 5.85 2.60
CA GLY A 53 -1.42 4.59 1.93
C GLY A 53 -0.75 4.43 0.57
N ARG A 54 -0.72 5.50 -0.25
CA ARG A 54 -0.04 5.50 -1.56
C ARG A 54 1.47 5.33 -1.43
N ALA A 55 2.08 5.95 -0.42
CA ALA A 55 3.52 5.83 -0.17
C ALA A 55 3.96 4.40 0.18
N LEU A 56 3.03 3.51 0.57
CA LEU A 56 3.33 2.11 0.91
C LEU A 56 3.50 1.20 -0.33
N LEU A 57 3.05 1.63 -1.51
CA LEU A 57 3.09 0.83 -2.75
C LEU A 57 4.46 0.20 -3.05
N PRO A 58 5.61 0.91 -2.95
CA PRO A 58 6.92 0.33 -3.24
C PRO A 58 7.27 -0.88 -2.34
N ALA A 59 6.88 -0.84 -1.07
CA ALA A 59 7.11 -1.93 -0.13
C ALA A 59 6.24 -3.16 -0.48
N LEU A 60 4.97 -2.94 -0.83
CA LEU A 60 4.07 -4.01 -1.28
C LEU A 60 4.60 -4.68 -2.56
N ILE A 61 5.07 -3.90 -3.53
CA ILE A 61 5.67 -4.43 -4.76
C ILE A 61 6.90 -5.28 -4.44
N ALA A 62 7.80 -4.82 -3.58
CA ALA A 62 8.97 -5.60 -3.16
C ALA A 62 8.57 -6.94 -2.51
N LEU A 63 7.57 -6.93 -1.63
CA LEU A 63 7.08 -8.15 -0.97
C LEU A 63 6.44 -9.13 -1.97
N MET A 64 5.64 -8.63 -2.91
CA MET A 64 5.05 -9.46 -3.97
C MET A 64 6.12 -10.10 -4.85
N GLN A 65 7.18 -9.37 -5.19
CA GLN A 65 8.29 -9.91 -5.97
C GLN A 65 9.08 -11.00 -5.26
N TRP A 66 9.28 -10.83 -3.95
CA TRP A 66 9.87 -11.88 -3.12
C TRP A 66 8.97 -13.12 -3.10
N GLY A 67 7.66 -12.93 -2.91
CA GLY A 67 6.68 -14.01 -2.90
C GLY A 67 6.61 -14.77 -4.24
N ASP A 68 6.59 -14.04 -5.36
CA ASP A 68 6.62 -14.59 -6.71
C ASP A 68 7.85 -15.47 -6.95
N ARG A 69 9.00 -15.10 -6.38
CA ARG A 69 10.26 -15.83 -6.55
C ARG A 69 10.40 -17.04 -5.63
N TYR A 70 9.90 -16.95 -4.40
CA TYR A 70 10.26 -17.93 -3.35
C TYR A 70 9.08 -18.63 -2.67
N ALA A 71 7.85 -18.14 -2.80
CA ALA A 71 6.68 -18.64 -2.08
C ALA A 71 5.60 -19.24 -3.00
N SER A 72 5.86 -19.40 -4.30
CA SER A 72 4.82 -19.55 -5.32
C SER A 72 3.95 -20.82 -5.19
N THR A 73 2.65 -20.61 -4.94
CA THR A 73 1.54 -21.42 -5.48
C THR A 73 0.50 -20.52 -6.17
N GLY A 74 0.94 -19.54 -6.97
CA GLY A 74 0.10 -18.68 -7.81
C GLY A 74 0.20 -17.19 -7.47
N GLY A 75 1.15 -16.48 -8.09
CA GLY A 75 1.26 -15.02 -7.99
C GLY A 75 0.11 -14.34 -8.75
N ALA A 76 -0.84 -13.73 -8.02
CA ALA A 76 -2.09 -13.22 -8.60
C ALA A 76 -2.02 -11.76 -9.10
N LEU A 77 -0.96 -10.99 -8.77
CA LEU A 77 -0.93 -9.55 -9.09
C LEU A 77 0.42 -9.11 -9.65
N ARG A 78 0.40 -8.57 -10.88
CA ARG A 78 1.55 -7.93 -11.54
C ARG A 78 1.23 -6.48 -11.86
N PHE A 79 2.19 -5.60 -11.63
CA PHE A 79 2.06 -4.18 -11.93
C PHE A 79 2.71 -3.87 -13.28
N HIS A 80 1.96 -3.19 -14.14
CA HIS A 80 2.46 -2.67 -15.42
C HIS A 80 2.36 -1.15 -15.42
N HIS A 81 3.35 -0.49 -16.01
CA HIS A 81 3.30 0.94 -16.21
C HIS A 81 2.23 1.27 -17.26
N ALA A 82 1.19 1.99 -16.85
CA ALA A 82 0.01 2.25 -17.69
C ALA A 82 0.33 2.84 -19.07
N ARG A 83 1.39 3.65 -19.19
CA ARG A 83 1.76 4.30 -20.46
C ARG A 83 2.47 3.37 -21.44
N CYS A 84 3.35 2.48 -20.98
CA CYS A 84 4.22 1.70 -21.87
C CYS A 84 4.07 0.17 -21.74
N GLY A 85 3.27 -0.31 -20.78
CA GLY A 85 3.05 -1.74 -20.52
C GLY A 85 4.22 -2.46 -19.84
N GLY A 86 5.37 -1.79 -19.64
CA GLY A 86 6.53 -2.38 -18.98
C GLY A 86 6.22 -2.82 -17.55
N THR A 87 6.74 -3.99 -17.15
CA THR A 87 6.58 -4.51 -15.79
C THR A 87 7.25 -3.58 -14.78
N VAL A 88 6.52 -3.25 -13.72
CA VAL A 88 7.04 -2.46 -12.61
C VAL A 88 7.78 -3.36 -11.64
N THR A 89 8.97 -2.93 -11.21
CA THR A 89 9.79 -3.64 -10.24
C THR A 89 10.29 -2.70 -9.15
N SER A 90 10.41 -3.22 -7.91
CA SER A 90 11.02 -2.45 -6.82
C SER A 90 12.54 -2.62 -6.88
N ARG A 91 13.27 -1.50 -6.82
CA ARG A 91 14.73 -1.46 -6.74
C ARG A 91 15.14 -0.38 -5.76
N LEU A 92 16.27 -0.59 -5.10
CA LEU A 92 16.88 0.40 -4.22
C LEU A 92 17.81 1.29 -5.04
N VAL A 93 17.73 2.59 -4.77
CA VAL A 93 18.51 3.62 -5.45
C VAL A 93 19.09 4.52 -4.38
N CYS A 94 20.38 4.82 -4.45
CA CYS A 94 20.99 5.79 -3.55
C CYS A 94 20.70 7.23 -4.00
N ASP A 95 20.98 8.21 -3.15
CA ASP A 95 20.73 9.63 -3.43
C ASP A 95 21.47 10.15 -4.66
N CYS A 96 22.57 9.48 -5.06
CA CYS A 96 23.32 9.78 -6.28
C CYS A 96 22.66 9.23 -7.56
N GLY A 97 21.59 8.44 -7.44
CA GLY A 97 20.87 7.83 -8.55
C GLY A 97 21.40 6.46 -9.00
N HIS A 98 22.39 5.88 -8.32
CA HIS A 98 22.89 4.54 -8.63
C HIS A 98 21.96 3.45 -8.09
N LEU A 99 21.85 2.33 -8.81
CA LEU A 99 21.22 1.12 -8.28
C LEU A 99 22.07 0.60 -7.12
N ALA A 100 21.44 0.47 -5.95
CA ALA A 100 22.08 -0.03 -4.75
C ALA A 100 21.72 -1.51 -4.60
N GLU A 101 22.65 -2.39 -4.99
CA GLU A 101 22.46 -3.83 -4.81
C GLU A 101 22.55 -4.18 -3.32
N PRO A 102 21.80 -5.19 -2.82
CA PRO A 102 21.81 -5.54 -1.41
C PRO A 102 23.21 -5.81 -0.81
N ALA A 103 24.14 -6.31 -1.62
CA ALA A 103 25.51 -6.59 -1.20
C ALA A 103 26.34 -5.33 -0.92
N ASP A 104 25.94 -4.19 -1.48
CA ASP A 104 26.63 -2.90 -1.35
C ASP A 104 25.97 -2.00 -0.29
N LEU A 105 24.93 -2.49 0.39
CA LEU A 105 24.24 -1.76 1.44
C LEU A 105 24.96 -1.91 2.78
N VAL A 106 25.20 -0.77 3.42
CA VAL A 106 25.67 -0.71 4.80
C VAL A 106 24.56 -0.11 5.66
N ALA A 107 24.09 -0.86 6.65
CA ALA A 107 23.17 -0.35 7.65
C ALA A 107 23.96 0.42 8.71
N ILE A 108 23.63 1.70 8.90
CA ILE A 108 24.14 2.52 9.99
C ILE A 108 23.00 2.73 11.00
N ALA A 109 23.30 2.64 12.29
CA ALA A 109 22.35 3.05 13.31
C ALA A 109 22.29 4.57 13.33
N THR A 110 21.09 5.14 13.22
CA THR A 110 20.88 6.53 13.56
C THR A 110 20.86 6.62 15.09
N GLU A 111 21.80 7.36 15.70
CA GLU A 111 21.63 7.78 17.09
C GLU A 111 20.31 8.56 17.19
N ASP A 112 19.50 8.27 18.21
CA ASP A 112 18.11 8.75 18.38
C ASP A 112 17.99 10.25 18.06
N ALA A 113 17.44 10.59 16.89
CA ALA A 113 17.07 11.96 16.54
C ALA A 113 15.78 12.34 17.28
N ASP A 114 15.96 12.73 18.54
CA ASP A 114 15.14 13.63 19.35
C ASP A 114 13.62 13.60 19.17
N ILE A 115 12.99 12.89 20.10
CA ILE A 115 11.71 13.27 20.70
C ILE A 115 11.79 14.77 21.09
N ALA A 116 10.91 15.59 20.50
CA ALA A 116 10.57 16.99 20.85
C ALA A 116 11.33 18.17 20.19
N ALA A 117 10.81 18.63 19.05
CA ALA A 117 10.63 20.05 18.68
C ALA A 117 9.59 20.08 17.55
N ASP A 118 8.44 20.74 17.56
CA ASP A 118 7.97 21.89 18.33
C ASP A 118 6.43 21.87 18.26
N GLY A 119 5.79 21.77 19.42
CA GLY A 119 4.43 22.26 19.61
C GLY A 119 4.49 23.44 20.56
N SER A 120 4.64 24.66 20.05
CA SER A 120 4.12 25.92 20.60
C SER A 120 4.63 27.14 19.84
N ARG A 121 3.84 27.66 18.88
CA ARG A 121 3.17 28.98 18.96
C ARG A 121 2.52 29.38 17.65
#